data_AF-A0A348DKN0-F1
#
_entry.id   AF-A0A348DKN0-F1
#
_cell.length_a   1.000
_cell.length_b   1.000
_cell.length_c   1.000
_cell.angle_alpha   90.00
_cell.angle_beta   90.00
_cell.angle_gamma   90.00
#
_symmetry.space_group_name_H-M   'P 1'
#
loop_
_entity.id
_entity.type
_entity.pdbx_description
1 polymer ?
#
loop_
_entity_poly.entity_id
_entity_poly.type
_entity_poly.pdbx_seq_one_letter_code
_entity_poly.pdbx_strand_id
1 'polypeptide(L)'
;MTTKRKPYVRPMPSTWWKSLPFYRFYMLREGTALPAVWFSIILICGLFSLKHGPESWEGFVTFLRNPIVVILNLIALAAALLHTKTWFELAPKASNIIIKSEKLKPEPVIRGLWVVTVLATVVILFVALFW
;
A
#
# COMPACT_ATOMS: atom_id res chain seq x y z
N MET A 1 -0.91 3.94 -56.19
CA MET A 1 -1.55 2.68 -55.75
C MET A 1 -1.75 2.73 -54.24
N THR A 2 -2.96 2.48 -53.75
CA THR A 2 -3.27 2.39 -52.31
C THR A 2 -3.03 0.95 -51.80
N THR A 3 -2.64 0.81 -50.54
CA THR A 3 -2.32 -0.50 -49.94
C THR A 3 -3.57 -1.38 -49.82
N LYS A 4 -3.45 -2.68 -50.12
CA LYS A 4 -4.53 -3.69 -49.92
C LYS A 4 -4.65 -4.17 -48.47
N ARG A 5 -3.81 -3.68 -47.56
CA ARG A 5 -3.81 -4.12 -46.15
C ARG A 5 -5.08 -3.67 -45.44
N LYS A 6 -5.69 -4.58 -44.68
CA LYS A 6 -6.79 -4.29 -43.75
C LYS A 6 -6.39 -4.74 -42.33
N PRO A 7 -5.59 -3.93 -41.61
CA PRO A 7 -5.16 -4.28 -40.25
C PRO A 7 -6.36 -4.48 -39.33
N TYR A 8 -6.36 -5.59 -38.59
CA TYR A 8 -7.39 -5.89 -37.60
C TYR A 8 -6.96 -5.39 -36.22
N VAL A 9 -7.85 -4.66 -35.54
CA VAL A 9 -7.64 -4.18 -34.17
C VAL A 9 -8.49 -5.03 -33.22
N ARG A 10 -7.84 -5.72 -32.28
CA ARG A 10 -8.52 -6.53 -31.26
C ARG A 10 -9.19 -5.63 -30.21
N PRO A 11 -10.40 -5.97 -29.73
CA PRO A 11 -11.00 -5.26 -28.61
C PRO A 11 -10.27 -5.56 -27.30
N MET A 12 -10.28 -4.61 -26.36
CA MET A 12 -9.77 -4.77 -25.00
C MET A 12 -10.90 -4.49 -24.00
N PRO A 13 -11.56 -5.54 -23.46
CA PRO A 13 -12.70 -5.36 -22.57
C PRO A 13 -12.27 -4.84 -21.18
N SER A 14 -13.18 -4.24 -20.42
CA SER A 14 -12.92 -3.76 -19.04
C SER A 14 -12.48 -4.87 -18.07
N THR A 15 -12.76 -6.13 -18.42
CA THR A 15 -12.40 -7.34 -17.67
C THR A 15 -11.06 -7.96 -18.09
N TRP A 16 -10.26 -7.27 -18.92
CA TRP A 16 -8.97 -7.77 -19.42
C TRP A 16 -8.08 -8.32 -18.30
N TRP A 17 -8.09 -7.67 -17.14
CA TRP A 17 -7.25 -8.04 -15.99
C TRP A 17 -7.65 -9.36 -15.33
N LYS A 18 -8.85 -9.87 -15.62
CA LYS A 18 -9.31 -11.19 -15.13
C LYS A 18 -8.65 -12.35 -15.89
N SER A 19 -8.04 -12.10 -17.05
CA SER A 19 -7.52 -13.17 -17.92
C SER A 19 -6.27 -13.87 -17.37
N LEU A 20 -5.37 -13.14 -16.69
CA LEU A 20 -4.09 -13.68 -16.23
C LEU A 20 -3.86 -13.41 -14.74
N PRO A 21 -3.28 -14.37 -13.99
CA PRO A 21 -2.95 -14.17 -12.57
C PRO A 21 -2.07 -12.94 -12.32
N PHE A 22 -1.12 -12.64 -13.21
CA PHE A 22 -0.27 -11.45 -13.12
C PHE A 22 -1.08 -10.14 -13.12
N TYR A 23 -2.09 -10.03 -13.99
CA TYR A 23 -2.96 -8.85 -14.04
C TYR A 23 -3.88 -8.76 -12.84
N ARG A 24 -4.39 -9.89 -12.34
CA ARG A 24 -5.18 -9.92 -11.10
C ARG A 24 -4.36 -9.43 -9.92
N PHE A 25 -3.11 -9.85 -9.80
CA PHE A 25 -2.21 -9.38 -8.75
C PHE A 25 -1.87 -7.89 -8.90
N TYR A 26 -1.67 -7.40 -10.14
CA TYR A 26 -1.52 -5.97 -10.40
C TYR A 26 -2.75 -5.18 -9.89
N MET A 27 -3.96 -5.61 -10.23
CA MET A 27 -5.18 -4.94 -9.75
C MET A 27 -5.32 -5.01 -8.23
N LEU A 28 -4.94 -6.13 -7.61
CA LEU A 28 -4.91 -6.27 -6.15
C LEU A 28 -3.92 -5.28 -5.51
N ARG A 29 -2.73 -5.12 -6.10
CA ARG A 29 -1.71 -4.16 -5.66
C ARG A 29 -2.26 -2.73 -5.70
N GLU A 30 -2.84 -2.31 -6.82
CA GLU A 30 -3.44 -0.96 -6.95
C GLU A 30 -4.62 -0.79 -5.99
N GLY A 31 -5.38 -1.86 -5.75
CA GLY A 31 -6.50 -1.88 -4.81
C GLY A 31 -6.12 -1.57 -3.35
N THR A 32 -4.85 -1.67 -2.98
CA THR A 32 -4.34 -1.24 -1.65
C THR A 32 -4.57 0.25 -1.38
N ALA A 33 -4.84 1.06 -2.41
CA ALA A 33 -5.22 2.45 -2.26
C ALA A 33 -6.54 2.64 -1.48
N LEU A 34 -7.53 1.75 -1.63
CA LEU A 34 -8.82 1.92 -0.95
C LEU A 34 -8.69 1.80 0.57
N PRO A 35 -8.05 0.76 1.14
CA PRO A 35 -7.86 0.69 2.58
C PRO A 35 -6.91 1.76 3.13
N ALA A 36 -5.96 2.25 2.32
CA ALA A 36 -5.08 3.35 2.72
C ALA A 36 -5.84 4.68 2.88
N VAL A 37 -6.75 4.99 1.96
CA VAL A 37 -7.62 6.18 2.07
C VAL A 37 -8.61 6.02 3.23
N TRP A 38 -9.19 4.82 3.40
CA TRP A 38 -10.02 4.50 4.57
C TRP A 38 -9.30 4.80 5.89
N PHE A 39 -8.08 4.30 6.06
CA PHE A 39 -7.32 4.53 7.28
C PHE A 39 -6.97 6.01 7.47
N SER A 40 -6.66 6.74 6.39
CA SER A 40 -6.46 8.19 6.43
C SER A 40 -7.71 8.94 6.91
N ILE A 41 -8.90 8.54 6.48
CA ILE A 41 -10.18 9.11 6.94
C ILE A 41 -10.38 8.83 8.43
N ILE A 42 -10.12 7.60 8.89
CA ILE A 42 -10.17 7.26 10.32
C ILE A 42 -9.26 8.18 11.14
N LEU A 43 -8.03 8.44 10.67
CA LEU A 43 -7.10 9.33 11.36
C LEU A 43 -7.61 10.77 11.45
N ILE A 44 -8.24 11.29 10.39
CA ILE A 44 -8.86 12.63 10.41
C ILE A 44 -10.01 12.67 11.40
N CYS A 45 -10.89 11.66 11.41
CA CYS A 45 -11.97 11.55 12.39
C CYS A 45 -11.41 11.51 13.81
N GLY A 46 -10.39 10.69 14.07
CA GLY A 46 -9.72 10.60 15.37
C GLY A 46 -9.08 11.92 15.79
N LEU A 47 -8.43 12.64 14.88
CA LEU A 47 -7.84 13.95 15.14
C LEU A 47 -8.90 14.98 15.56
N PHE A 48 -10.02 15.05 14.84
CA PHE A 48 -11.10 15.96 15.21
C PHE A 48 -11.79 15.53 16.50
N SER A 49 -12.04 14.23 16.71
CA SER A 49 -12.58 13.73 17.98
C SER A 49 -11.69 14.07 19.16
N LEU A 50 -10.36 13.95 19.01
CA LEU A 50 -9.39 14.34 20.02
C LEU A 50 -9.47 15.84 20.33
N LYS A 51 -9.61 16.69 19.30
CA LYS A 51 -9.75 18.14 19.46
C LYS A 51 -11.04 18.54 20.21
N HIS A 52 -12.13 17.78 20.06
CA HIS A 52 -13.43 18.08 20.67
C HIS A 52 -13.57 17.57 22.12
N GLY A 53 -12.49 17.04 22.70
CA GLY A 53 -12.43 16.69 24.11
C GLY A 53 -12.75 15.23 24.42
N PRO A 54 -12.72 14.86 25.72
CA PRO A 54 -12.70 13.47 26.15
C PRO A 54 -13.94 12.65 25.74
N GLU A 55 -15.12 13.26 25.74
CA GLU A 55 -16.37 12.59 25.36
C GLU A 55 -16.38 12.21 23.87
N SER A 56 -15.96 13.13 22.99
CA SER A 56 -15.86 12.84 21.55
C SER A 56 -14.77 11.80 21.26
N TRP A 57 -13.67 11.83 22.01
CA TRP A 57 -12.61 10.83 21.92
C TRP A 57 -13.08 9.44 22.34
N GLU A 58 -13.84 9.33 23.44
CA GLU A 58 -14.43 8.05 23.87
C GLU A 58 -15.35 7.47 22.80
N GLY A 59 -16.20 8.31 22.19
CA GLY A 59 -17.05 7.90 21.08
C GLY A 59 -16.26 7.36 19.88
N PHE A 60 -15.12 7.98 19.55
CA PHE A 60 -14.21 7.48 18.52
C PHE A 60 -13.57 6.13 18.89
N VAL A 61 -13.12 5.96 20.14
CA VAL A 61 -12.59 4.67 20.62
C VAL A 61 -13.67 3.58 20.58
N THR A 62 -14.91 3.90 20.96
CA THR A 62 -16.06 2.98 20.86
C THR A 62 -16.36 2.61 19.40
N PHE A 63 -16.26 3.54 18.45
CA PHE A 63 -16.32 3.24 17.02
C PHE A 63 -15.22 2.25 16.60
N LEU A 64 -13.97 2.44 17.04
CA LEU A 64 -12.86 1.54 16.72
C LEU A 64 -13.03 0.14 17.32
N ARG A 65 -13.77 0.00 18.43
CA ARG A 65 -14.08 -1.29 19.08
C ARG A 65 -15.19 -2.06 18.37
N ASN A 66 -15.92 -1.46 17.43
CA ASN A 66 -16.93 -2.16 16.65
C ASN A 66 -16.27 -3.33 15.86
N PRO A 67 -16.74 -4.59 16.00
CA PRO A 67 -16.12 -5.73 15.32
C PRO A 67 -15.97 -5.58 13.81
N ILE A 68 -16.91 -4.90 13.14
CA ILE A 68 -16.84 -4.63 11.70
C ILE A 68 -15.67 -3.69 11.40
N VAL A 69 -15.50 -2.63 12.20
CA VAL A 69 -14.40 -1.67 12.05
C VAL A 69 -13.06 -2.33 12.34
N VAL A 70 -12.98 -3.22 13.34
CA VAL A 70 -11.79 -4.02 13.61
C VAL A 70 -11.42 -4.88 12.39
N ILE A 71 -12.39 -5.59 11.79
CA ILE A 71 -12.16 -6.38 10.57
C ILE A 71 -11.66 -5.50 9.42
N LEU A 72 -12.29 -4.34 9.19
CA LEU A 72 -11.86 -3.39 8.16
C LEU A 72 -10.43 -2.87 8.41
N ASN A 73 -10.06 -2.61 9.66
CA ASN A 73 -8.71 -2.17 10.02
C ASN A 73 -7.67 -3.29 9.88
N LEU A 74 -8.04 -4.55 10.13
CA LEU A 74 -7.19 -5.71 9.84
C LEU A 74 -6.98 -5.89 8.33
N ILE A 75 -8.04 -5.68 7.52
CA ILE A 75 -7.93 -5.65 6.06
C ILE A 75 -7.02 -4.50 5.62
N ALA A 76 -7.15 -3.32 6.24
CA ALA A 76 -6.27 -2.18 5.96
C ALA A 76 -4.81 -2.47 6.29
N LEU A 77 -4.54 -3.13 7.41
CA LEU A 77 -3.19 -3.56 7.77
C LEU A 77 -2.65 -4.58 6.75
N ALA A 78 -3.43 -5.59 6.37
CA ALA A 78 -3.01 -6.58 5.37
C ALA A 78 -2.72 -5.93 4.00
N ALA A 79 -3.56 -4.98 3.58
CA ALA A 79 -3.36 -4.21 2.36
C ALA A 79 -2.11 -3.32 2.42
N ALA A 80 -1.86 -2.66 3.57
CA ALA A 80 -0.66 -1.87 3.79
C ALA A 80 0.60 -2.73 3.75
N LEU A 81 0.60 -3.94 4.32
CA LEU A 81 1.72 -4.88 4.25
C LEU A 81 2.00 -5.33 2.81
N LEU A 82 0.95 -5.63 2.03
CA LEU A 82 1.09 -5.93 0.60
C LEU A 82 1.64 -4.73 -0.18
N HIS A 83 1.16 -3.53 0.14
CA HIS A 83 1.66 -2.29 -0.44
C HIS A 83 3.15 -2.10 -0.14
N THR A 84 3.58 -2.20 1.12
CA THR A 84 4.99 -2.10 1.51
C THR A 84 5.85 -3.10 0.76
N LYS A 85 5.44 -4.37 0.71
CA LYS A 85 6.17 -5.43 0.00
C LYS A 85 6.36 -5.09 -1.48
N THR A 86 5.28 -4.76 -2.19
CA THR A 86 5.34 -4.48 -3.62
C THR A 86 6.02 -3.15 -3.93
N TRP A 87 5.86 -2.14 -3.08
CA TRP A 87 6.58 -0.86 -3.17
C TRP A 87 8.08 -1.08 -3.08
N PHE A 88 8.55 -1.88 -2.11
CA PHE A 88 9.97 -2.16 -1.94
C PHE A 88 10.57 -2.94 -3.12
N GLU A 89 9.81 -3.85 -3.73
CA GLU A 89 10.28 -4.57 -4.93
C GLU A 89 10.35 -3.70 -6.19
N LEU A 90 9.54 -2.64 -6.26
CA LEU A 90 9.40 -1.80 -7.45
C LEU A 90 10.23 -0.53 -7.38
N ALA A 91 10.33 0.11 -6.21
CA ALA A 91 11.04 1.38 -6.03
C ALA A 91 12.51 1.34 -6.49
N PRO A 92 13.32 0.29 -6.21
CA PRO A 92 14.71 0.23 -6.64
C PRO A 92 14.88 0.23 -8.16
N LYS A 93 13.86 -0.19 -8.92
CA LYS A 93 13.91 -0.24 -10.39
C LYS A 93 13.98 1.15 -11.03
N ALA A 94 13.59 2.20 -10.29
CA ALA A 94 13.72 3.60 -10.72
C ALA A 94 15.16 4.15 -10.51
N SER A 95 16.02 3.43 -9.78
CA SER A 95 17.41 3.84 -9.54
C SER A 95 18.38 3.19 -10.53
N ASN A 96 19.43 3.91 -10.89
CA ASN A 96 20.54 3.39 -11.70
C ASN A 96 21.86 3.63 -10.97
N ILE A 97 22.24 2.67 -10.12
CA ILE A 97 23.45 2.72 -9.30
C ILE A 97 24.49 1.75 -9.89
N ILE A 98 25.69 2.25 -10.17
CA ILE A 98 26.81 1.46 -10.69
C ILE A 98 27.89 1.34 -9.61
N ILE A 99 28.31 0.12 -9.28
CA ILE A 99 29.37 -0.17 -8.32
C ILE A 99 30.39 -1.09 -9.00
N LYS A 100 31.68 -0.69 -9.02
CA LYS A 100 32.76 -1.45 -9.67
C LYS A 100 32.42 -1.87 -11.11
N SER A 101 31.87 -0.93 -11.89
CA SER A 101 31.43 -1.12 -13.28
C SER A 101 30.25 -2.07 -13.51
N GLU A 102 29.59 -2.54 -12.44
CA GLU A 102 28.37 -3.35 -12.53
C GLU A 102 27.14 -2.60 -12.01
N LYS A 103 25.98 -2.81 -12.63
CA LYS A 103 24.71 -2.29 -12.11
C LYS A 103 24.34 -3.02 -10.83
N LEU A 104 24.08 -2.25 -9.78
CA LEU A 104 23.61 -2.78 -8.51
C LEU A 104 22.27 -3.52 -8.71
N LYS A 105 22.21 -4.76 -8.22
CA LYS A 105 20.96 -5.52 -8.18
C LYS A 105 19.99 -4.89 -7.15
N PRO A 106 18.67 -5.11 -7.23
CA PRO A 106 17.72 -4.43 -6.35
C PRO A 106 17.76 -4.90 -4.88
N GLU A 107 18.27 -6.09 -4.58
CA GLU A 107 18.17 -6.74 -3.27
C GLU A 107 18.81 -5.96 -2.12
N PRO A 108 19.99 -5.32 -2.27
CA PRO A 108 20.57 -4.48 -1.21
C PRO A 108 19.66 -3.33 -0.81
N VAL A 109 19.00 -2.68 -1.78
CA VAL A 109 18.05 -1.59 -1.51
C VAL A 109 16.79 -2.13 -0.82
N ILE A 110 16.24 -3.24 -1.32
CA ILE A 110 15.08 -3.91 -0.70
C ILE A 110 15.35 -4.27 0.76
N ARG A 111 16.52 -4.86 1.05
CA ARG A 111 16.92 -5.21 2.42
C ARG A 111 17.05 -3.97 3.30
N GLY A 112 17.68 -2.91 2.78
CA GLY A 112 17.80 -1.64 3.49
C GLY A 112 16.43 -1.05 3.86
N LEU A 113 15.48 -1.04 2.92
CA LEU A 113 14.12 -0.56 3.15
C LEU A 113 13.41 -1.38 4.25
N TRP A 114 13.51 -2.70 4.23
CA TRP A 114 12.95 -3.55 5.28
C TRP A 114 13.59 -3.32 6.66
N VAL A 115 14.91 -3.16 6.72
CA VAL A 115 15.61 -2.82 7.97
C VAL A 115 15.09 -1.50 8.53
N VAL A 116 14.96 -0.47 7.69
CA VAL A 116 14.41 0.83 8.11
C VAL A 116 12.97 0.68 8.60
N THR A 117 12.12 -0.08 7.91
CA THR A 117 10.74 -0.32 8.35
C THR A 117 10.69 -1.02 9.71
N VAL A 118 11.46 -2.08 9.92
CA VAL A 118 11.49 -2.80 11.20
C VAL A 118 11.96 -1.88 12.33
N LEU A 119 13.03 -1.11 12.10
CA LEU A 119 13.53 -0.14 13.08
C LEU A 119 12.47 0.92 13.41
N ALA A 120 11.83 1.50 12.39
CA ALA A 120 10.76 2.47 12.58
C ALA A 120 9.58 1.88 13.37
N THR A 121 9.14 0.65 13.04
CA THR A 121 8.06 -0.03 13.76
C THR A 121 8.41 -0.26 15.22
N VAL A 122 9.63 -0.71 15.53
CA VAL A 122 10.08 -0.93 16.91
C VAL A 122 10.12 0.39 17.69
N VAL A 123 10.69 1.45 17.11
CA VAL A 123 10.76 2.77 17.74
C VAL A 123 9.36 3.34 18.00
N ILE A 124 8.46 3.26 17.01
CA ILE A 124 7.07 3.73 17.16
C ILE A 124 6.36 2.99 18.28
N LEU A 125 6.44 1.65 18.31
CA LEU A 125 5.81 0.86 19.37
C LEU A 125 6.42 1.14 20.74
N PHE A 126 7.74 1.33 20.83
CA PHE A 126 8.40 1.65 22.08
C PHE A 126 7.90 3.00 22.63
N VAL A 127 7.95 4.05 21.81
CA VAL A 127 7.51 5.39 22.22
C VAL A 127 6.02 5.40 22.53
N ALA A 128 5.18 4.76 21.72
CA ALA A 128 3.72 4.80 21.93
C ALA A 128 3.21 4.01 23.15
N LEU A 129 4.00 3.06 23.67
CA LEU A 129 3.56 2.16 24.75
C LEU A 129 4.34 2.34 26.06
N PHE A 130 5.57 2.87 26.02
CA PHE A 130 6.46 2.91 27.18
C PHE A 130 7.02 4.30 27.53
N TRP A 131 6.71 5.33 26.74
CA TRP A 131 7.15 6.71 26.96
C TRP A 131 5.96 7.66 26.96
#